data_AF-A0A7R9AJK2-F1
#
_entry.id   AF-A0A7R9AJK2-F1
#
_cell.length_a   1.000
_cell.length_b   1.000
_cell.length_c   1.000
_cell.angle_alpha   90.00
_cell.angle_beta   90.00
_cell.angle_gamma   90.00
#
_symmetry.space_group_name_H-M   'P 1'
#
loop_
_entity.id
_entity.type
_entity.pdbx_description
1 polymer ?
#
loop_
_entity_poly.entity_id
_entity_poly.type
_entity_poly.pdbx_seq_one_letter_code
_entity_poly.pdbx_strand_id
1 'polypeptide(L)'
;MISDEKFNEKAMGFALLKNLDGVHSTLEEYKEKVKATQTDKHNKLIYLYANDPKAQHSYIKAAKDYGYDVLEMDTIIDNHFMQHIEYKGNEVTFVRVDSDTPDNLVQKDETKESVLSQADQD
;
A
#
# COMPACT_ATOMS: atom_id res chain seq x y z
N MET A 1 14.11 -9.23 -13.20
CA MET A 1 12.98 -8.47 -13.80
C MET A 1 12.70 -9.02 -15.18
N ILE A 2 11.44 -9.00 -15.62
CA ILE A 2 11.01 -9.53 -16.92
C ILE A 2 11.80 -8.84 -18.04
N SER A 3 12.56 -9.63 -18.80
CA SER A 3 13.45 -9.11 -19.85
C SER A 3 12.75 -8.85 -21.19
N ASP A 4 11.58 -9.45 -21.40
CA ASP A 4 10.74 -9.22 -22.59
C ASP A 4 9.71 -8.13 -22.28
N GLU A 5 9.92 -6.95 -22.86
CA GLU A 5 9.07 -5.76 -22.63
C GLU A 5 7.64 -5.96 -23.14
N LYS A 6 7.43 -6.68 -24.24
CA LYS A 6 6.06 -6.95 -24.77
C LYS A 6 5.31 -7.91 -23.87
N PHE A 7 6.00 -8.90 -23.32
CA PHE A 7 5.40 -9.78 -22.32
C PHE A 7 5.07 -9.01 -21.05
N ASN A 8 5.96 -8.11 -20.62
CA ASN A 8 5.76 -7.29 -19.44
C ASN A 8 4.48 -6.45 -19.52
N GLU A 9 4.30 -5.69 -20.61
CA GLU A 9 3.11 -4.86 -20.82
C GLU A 9 1.82 -5.68 -20.74
N LYS A 10 1.80 -6.85 -21.40
CA LYS A 10 0.66 -7.76 -21.33
C LYS A 10 0.44 -8.29 -19.92
N ALA A 11 1.52 -8.72 -19.26
CA ALA A 11 1.48 -9.29 -17.92
C ALA A 11 0.96 -8.31 -16.88
N MET A 12 1.34 -7.03 -16.96
CA MET A 12 0.82 -6.01 -16.05
C MET A 12 -0.69 -5.80 -16.21
N GLY A 13 -1.24 -5.94 -17.42
CA GLY A 13 -2.67 -5.84 -17.67
C GLY A 13 -3.53 -6.94 -17.02
N PHE A 14 -2.94 -8.07 -16.66
CA PHE A 14 -3.64 -9.18 -15.98
C PHE A 14 -3.03 -9.57 -14.63
N ALA A 15 -2.03 -8.83 -14.15
CA ALA A 15 -1.43 -9.06 -12.84
C ALA A 15 -2.45 -8.80 -11.74
N LEU A 16 -2.56 -9.73 -10.79
CA LEU A 16 -3.49 -9.63 -9.68
C LEU A 16 -2.74 -9.26 -8.40
N LEU A 17 -3.31 -8.30 -7.68
CA LEU A 17 -2.95 -7.95 -6.31
C LEU A 17 -3.98 -8.56 -5.37
N LYS A 18 -3.50 -9.19 -4.29
CA LYS A 18 -4.35 -9.70 -3.21
C LYS A 18 -4.28 -8.73 -2.04
N ASN A 19 -5.43 -8.33 -1.52
CA ASN A 19 -5.50 -7.57 -0.27
C ASN A 19 -5.66 -8.50 0.95
N LEU A 20 -5.51 -7.95 2.15
CA LEU A 20 -5.65 -8.68 3.42
C LEU A 20 -7.09 -9.14 3.75
N ASP A 21 -8.07 -8.84 2.88
CA ASP A 21 -9.43 -9.40 2.95
C ASP A 21 -9.61 -10.58 1.97
N GLY A 22 -8.55 -10.97 1.24
CA GLY A 22 -8.58 -12.04 0.25
C GLY A 22 -9.17 -11.65 -1.10
N VAL A 23 -9.47 -10.37 -1.31
CA VAL A 23 -9.97 -9.85 -2.59
C VAL A 23 -8.80 -9.73 -3.56
N HIS A 24 -9.01 -10.23 -4.77
CA HIS A 24 -8.05 -10.11 -5.87
C HIS A 24 -8.53 -9.04 -6.84
N SER A 25 -7.62 -8.18 -7.28
CA SER A 25 -7.91 -7.11 -8.22
C SER A 25 -6.74 -6.90 -9.16
N THR A 26 -7.02 -6.51 -10.40
CA THR A 26 -6.00 -6.04 -11.32
C THR A 26 -5.35 -4.75 -10.79
N LEU A 27 -4.19 -4.38 -11.34
CA LEU A 27 -3.52 -3.12 -11.00
C LEU A 27 -4.43 -1.90 -11.23
N GLU A 28 -5.22 -1.89 -12.30
CA GLU A 28 -6.15 -0.81 -12.63
C GLU A 28 -7.33 -0.75 -11.65
N GLU A 29 -7.95 -1.90 -11.36
CA GLU A 29 -9.06 -1.97 -10.39
C GLU A 29 -8.60 -1.53 -9.00
N TYR A 30 -7.41 -1.94 -8.58
CA TYR A 30 -6.84 -1.55 -7.29
C TYR A 30 -6.52 -0.05 -7.26
N LYS A 31 -5.95 0.51 -8.33
CA LYS A 31 -5.72 1.95 -8.48
C LYS A 31 -7.01 2.74 -8.29
N GLU A 32 -8.06 2.34 -8.99
CA GLU A 32 -9.37 3.00 -8.93
C GLU A 32 -10.04 2.89 -7.57
N LYS A 33 -9.85 1.76 -6.87
CA LYS A 33 -10.35 1.54 -5.50
C LYS A 33 -9.70 2.49 -4.49
N VAL A 34 -8.37 2.62 -4.54
CA VAL A 34 -7.62 3.31 -3.47
C VAL A 34 -7.32 4.78 -3.75
N LYS A 35 -7.46 5.26 -4.99
CA LYS A 35 -7.12 6.65 -5.35
C LYS A 35 -7.79 7.72 -4.49
N ALA A 36 -9.02 7.48 -4.03
CA ALA A 36 -9.77 8.47 -3.25
C ALA A 36 -9.23 8.59 -1.81
N THR A 37 -8.69 7.51 -1.24
CA THR A 37 -8.29 7.46 0.16
C THR A 37 -6.77 7.49 0.35
N GLN A 38 -6.02 6.94 -0.60
CA GLN A 38 -4.57 6.71 -0.53
C GLN A 38 -3.74 7.53 -1.54
N THR A 39 -4.27 8.65 -2.04
CA THR A 39 -3.44 9.63 -2.75
C THR A 39 -2.86 10.62 -1.76
N ASP A 40 -1.55 10.83 -1.81
CA ASP A 40 -0.84 11.78 -0.95
C ASP A 40 -0.93 13.23 -1.48
N LYS A 41 -0.43 14.18 -0.69
CA LYS A 41 -0.37 15.61 -1.06
C LYS A 41 0.51 15.91 -2.28
N HIS A 42 1.35 14.97 -2.69
CA HIS A 42 2.22 15.07 -3.87
C HIS A 42 1.58 14.42 -5.11
N ASN A 43 0.30 14.06 -5.04
CA ASN A 43 -0.43 13.32 -6.08
C ASN A 43 0.17 11.95 -6.41
N LYS A 44 0.88 11.34 -5.45
CA LYS A 44 1.33 9.94 -5.56
C LYS A 44 0.31 9.02 -4.94
N LEU A 45 0.08 7.90 -5.61
CA LEU A 45 -0.78 6.85 -5.14
C LEU A 45 0.01 5.90 -4.23
N ILE A 46 -0.44 5.77 -2.99
CA ILE A 46 0.24 4.96 -1.98
C ILE A 46 -0.42 3.58 -1.91
N TYR A 47 0.34 2.53 -2.20
CA TYR A 47 -0.08 1.15 -2.00
C TYR A 47 0.47 0.66 -0.67
N LEU A 48 -0.41 0.62 0.35
CA LEU A 48 -0.04 0.05 1.64
C LEU A 48 0.06 -1.46 1.54
N TYR A 49 1.08 -2.04 2.16
CA TYR A 49 1.27 -3.48 2.17
C TYR A 49 1.76 -4.01 3.53
N ALA A 50 1.48 -5.29 3.78
CA ALA A 50 2.02 -6.07 4.87
C ALA A 50 2.78 -7.27 4.31
N ASN A 51 4.00 -7.50 4.80
CA ASN A 51 4.84 -8.65 4.44
C ASN A 51 4.93 -9.70 5.55
N ASP A 52 4.46 -9.37 6.75
CA ASP A 52 4.20 -10.33 7.83
C ASP A 52 2.86 -9.98 8.48
N PRO A 53 1.73 -10.46 7.90
CA PRO A 53 0.40 -10.10 8.40
C PRO A 53 0.14 -10.48 9.86
N LYS A 54 0.88 -11.46 10.39
CA LYS A 54 0.74 -11.89 11.79
C LYS A 54 1.48 -10.92 12.71
N ALA A 55 2.74 -10.61 12.42
CA ALA A 55 3.51 -9.67 13.23
C ALA A 55 2.96 -8.23 13.12
N GLN A 56 2.40 -7.87 11.96
CA GLN A 56 1.91 -6.52 11.67
C GLN A 56 0.42 -6.33 11.98
N HIS A 57 -0.23 -7.25 12.71
CA HIS A 57 -1.68 -7.26 12.93
C HIS A 57 -2.22 -5.93 13.49
N SER A 58 -1.55 -5.34 14.49
CA SER A 58 -1.95 -4.06 15.08
C SER A 58 -1.89 -2.90 14.08
N TYR A 59 -0.81 -2.83 13.28
CA TYR A 59 -0.62 -1.84 12.23
C TYR A 59 -1.65 -1.97 11.11
N ILE A 60 -1.93 -3.22 10.68
CA ILE A 60 -2.97 -3.53 9.70
C ILE A 60 -4.32 -3.04 10.20
N LYS A 61 -4.66 -3.34 11.45
CA LYS A 61 -5.93 -2.90 12.04
C LYS A 61 -6.03 -1.38 12.04
N ALA A 62 -4.98 -0.69 12.48
CA ALA A 62 -4.95 0.77 12.51
C ALA A 62 -5.10 1.40 11.11
N ALA A 63 -4.41 0.85 10.10
CA ALA A 63 -4.56 1.31 8.72
C ALA A 63 -5.99 1.09 8.18
N LYS A 64 -6.60 -0.06 8.48
CA LYS A 64 -8.00 -0.34 8.11
C LYS A 64 -8.99 0.59 8.82
N ASP A 65 -8.78 0.87 10.11
CA ASP A 65 -9.61 1.81 10.88
C ASP A 65 -9.52 3.24 10.31
N TYR A 66 -8.40 3.61 9.69
CA TYR A 66 -8.22 4.86 8.94
C TYR A 66 -8.91 4.87 7.56
N GLY A 67 -9.50 3.75 7.14
CA GLY A 67 -10.17 3.61 5.85
C GLY A 67 -9.22 3.28 4.69
N TYR A 68 -8.03 2.75 4.99
CA TYR A 68 -7.11 2.27 3.96
C TYR A 68 -7.29 0.79 3.66
N ASP A 69 -6.95 0.43 2.43
CA ASP A 69 -6.78 -0.93 1.95
C ASP A 69 -5.30 -1.33 2.00
N VAL A 70 -5.04 -2.58 2.34
CA VAL A 70 -3.69 -3.09 2.56
C VAL A 70 -3.48 -4.36 1.76
N LEU A 71 -2.43 -4.36 0.94
CA LEU A 71 -1.98 -5.49 0.15
C LEU A 71 -1.26 -6.53 1.01
N GLU A 72 -1.44 -7.79 0.65
CA GLU A 72 -0.66 -8.91 1.17
C GLU A 72 0.55 -9.12 0.24
N MET A 73 1.76 -8.94 0.78
CA MET A 73 3.04 -9.01 0.06
C MET A 73 4.04 -9.84 0.89
N ASP A 74 3.63 -11.04 1.28
CA ASP A 74 4.34 -11.91 2.23
C ASP A 74 5.27 -12.94 1.56
N THR A 75 5.45 -12.85 0.24
CA THR A 75 6.28 -13.78 -0.53
C THR A 75 7.64 -13.19 -0.88
N ILE A 76 8.60 -14.08 -1.15
CA ILE A 76 10.01 -13.70 -1.43
C ILE A 76 10.12 -12.81 -2.67
N ILE A 77 9.22 -12.97 -3.66
CA ILE A 77 9.31 -12.24 -4.93
C ILE A 77 8.66 -10.84 -4.86
N ASP A 78 7.83 -10.58 -3.85
CA ASP A 78 6.99 -9.38 -3.79
C ASP A 78 7.83 -8.10 -3.75
N ASN A 79 8.96 -8.10 -3.04
CA ASN A 79 9.84 -6.93 -3.01
C ASN A 79 10.34 -6.57 -4.43
N HIS A 80 10.77 -7.57 -5.20
CA HIS A 80 11.21 -7.35 -6.57
C HIS A 80 10.06 -6.94 -7.50
N PHE A 81 8.85 -7.47 -7.26
CA PHE A 81 7.66 -7.13 -8.01
C PHE A 81 7.20 -5.69 -7.75
N MET A 82 7.14 -5.26 -6.48
CA MET A 82 6.83 -3.89 -6.08
C MET A 82 7.82 -2.90 -6.69
N GLN A 83 9.13 -3.14 -6.56
CA GLN A 83 10.17 -2.31 -7.18
C GLN A 83 10.01 -2.21 -8.70
N HIS A 84 9.60 -3.30 -9.34
CA HIS A 84 9.37 -3.33 -10.77
C HIS A 84 8.16 -2.49 -11.18
N ILE A 85 7.07 -2.54 -10.42
CA ILE A 85 5.89 -1.69 -10.61
C ILE A 85 6.25 -0.22 -10.42
N GLU A 86 6.95 0.14 -9.34
CA GLU A 86 7.33 1.54 -9.06
C GLU A 86 8.18 2.14 -10.19
N TYR A 87 9.13 1.36 -10.70
CA TYR A 87 10.01 1.79 -11.78
C TYR A 87 9.26 2.10 -13.10
N LYS A 88 8.23 1.31 -13.42
CA LYS A 88 7.43 1.48 -14.65
C LYS A 88 6.23 2.42 -14.46
N GLY A 89 5.69 2.49 -13.24
CA GLY A 89 4.40 3.10 -12.93
C GLY A 89 4.44 4.59 -12.65
N ASN A 90 5.61 5.17 -12.27
CA ASN A 90 5.89 6.59 -11.94
C ASN A 90 4.97 7.31 -10.94
N GLU A 91 3.76 6.83 -10.70
CA GLU A 91 2.70 7.43 -9.89
C GLU A 91 2.38 6.61 -8.63
N VAL A 92 2.92 5.39 -8.52
CA VAL A 92 2.65 4.49 -7.39
C VAL A 92 3.88 4.39 -6.50
N THR A 93 3.66 4.35 -5.19
CA THR A 93 4.70 4.08 -4.18
C THR A 93 4.17 3.08 -3.17
N PHE A 94 4.96 2.06 -2.87
CA PHE A 94 4.62 1.06 -1.87
C PHE A 94 5.14 1.48 -0.50
N VAL A 95 4.26 1.45 0.50
CA VAL A 95 4.58 1.82 1.88
C VAL A 95 4.15 0.68 2.79
N ARG A 96 5.03 0.26 3.69
CA ARG A 96 4.74 -0.84 4.60
C ARG A 96 3.89 -0.34 5.77
N VAL A 97 2.91 -1.11 6.20
CA VAL A 97 1.98 -0.68 7.26
C VAL A 97 2.64 -0.34 8.60
N ASP A 98 3.83 -0.86 8.88
CA ASP A 98 4.58 -0.61 10.11
C ASP A 98 5.69 0.44 9.96
N SER A 99 5.81 1.11 8.81
CA SER A 99 6.90 2.05 8.57
C SER A 99 6.70 3.40 9.23
N ASP A 100 5.46 3.76 9.55
CA ASP A 100 5.09 5.03 10.18
C ASP A 100 3.73 4.89 10.91
N THR A 101 3.27 5.96 11.54
CA THR A 101 1.93 6.04 12.12
C THR A 101 0.86 6.07 11.01
N PRO A 102 -0.37 5.58 11.28
CA PRO A 102 -1.42 5.51 10.25
C PRO A 102 -1.72 6.83 9.54
N ASP A 103 -1.63 7.95 10.24
CA ASP A 103 -1.78 9.30 9.69
C ASP A 103 -0.65 9.73 8.74
N ASN A 104 0.55 9.17 8.89
CA ASN A 104 1.71 9.46 8.05
C ASN A 104 1.92 8.45 6.92
N LEU A 105 1.27 7.28 6.97
CA LEU A 105 1.32 6.26 5.91
C LEU A 105 0.91 6.84 4.54
N VAL A 106 -0.05 7.76 4.52
CA VAL A 106 -0.43 8.55 3.34
C VAL A 106 -0.34 10.02 3.72
N GLN A 107 0.76 10.69 3.32
CA GLN A 107 1.04 12.07 3.72
C GLN A 107 -0.02 13.03 3.16
N LYS A 108 -0.90 13.53 4.03
CA LYS A 108 -1.89 14.57 3.70
C LYS A 108 -1.50 15.89 4.35
N ASP A 109 -1.91 17.01 3.77
CA ASP A 109 -1.63 18.35 4.33
C ASP A 109 -2.37 18.60 5.66
N GLU A 110 -3.43 17.84 5.91
CA GLU A 110 -4.12 17.85 7.20
C GLU A 110 -3.35 16.98 8.20
N THR A 111 -2.45 17.58 8.97
CA THR A 111 -2.08 17.03 10.28
C THR A 111 -3.35 17.02 11.13
N LYS A 112 -4.03 15.87 11.19
CA LYS A 112 -4.98 15.62 12.27
C LYS A 112 -4.18 15.73 13.55
N GLU A 113 -4.52 16.69 14.40
CA GLU A 113 -3.95 16.79 15.74
C GLU A 113 -4.08 15.41 16.39
N SER A 114 -2.93 14.80 16.66
CA SER A 114 -2.86 13.50 17.29
C SER A 114 -3.59 13.59 18.62
N VAL A 115 -4.79 13.01 18.70
CA VAL A 115 -5.52 12.82 19.95
C VAL A 115 -4.95 11.60 20.68
N LEU A 116 -3.63 11.43 20.67
CA LEU A 116 -2.94 10.74 21.75
C LEU A 116 -2.85 11.73 22.90
N SER A 117 -3.99 11.95 23.55
CA SER A 117 -4.03 12.52 24.89
C SER A 117 -3.06 11.74 25.76
N GLN A 118 -2.05 12.44 26.27
CA GLN A 118 -1.15 12.26 27.43
C GLN A 118 -1.47 11.18 28.51
N ALA A 119 -2.07 10.04 28.19
CA ALA A 119 -2.53 9.05 29.16
C ALA A 119 -1.58 7.86 29.37
N ASP A 120 -0.48 7.76 28.60
CA ASP A 120 0.50 6.68 28.71
C ASP A 120 1.91 7.20 29.12
N GLN A 121 1.96 8.25 29.92
CA GLN A 121 3.15 8.63 30.69
C GLN A 121 2.79 8.72 32.16
N ASP A 122 2.58 7.57 32.80
CA ASP A 122 2.76 7.35 34.24
C ASP A 122 3.18 5.89 34.50
#